data_AF-E6XFY4-F1
#
_entry.id   AF-E6XFY4-F1
#
_cell.length_a   1.000
_cell.length_b   1.000
_cell.length_c   1.000
_cell.angle_alpha   90.00
_cell.angle_beta   90.00
_cell.angle_gamma   90.00
#
_symmetry.space_group_name_H-M   'P 1'
#
loop_
_entity.id
_entity.type
_entity.pdbx_description
1 polymer ?
#
loop_
_entity_poly.entity_id
_entity_poly.type
_entity_poly.pdbx_seq_one_letter_code
_entity_poly.pdbx_strand_id
1 'polypeptide(L)'
;MSKILIPKIKSPLFINMINALDKHHSDACISVFIDSDNSRMLLIGGAPGQYGQIEIPLEKGHGLKNAEFSIPFDFFMCMKEQQQEFNTLANQYIFELRYKNGKYINIEYCLLLRDDKKIDDSIHFPMSRFELDAAHENHIQYQVANTQRAYHELNGRSIVDIINSTNSLIPFDFVEFRKNEKEIRFQKNGEVTTKRLQDNIDLPHTLPLTEAASQTLKTLYMNSETGSIAFSLEGELLTFKTDQHTQSISLEGIEQFHRKITQESTLLLEFASNLYDFKQLNNMILKETSVRSLNTAMLLFDSNRLFSCMLPGRREFIREVSVKHLHNHNALLFSYSPRTLKDMKLKIFAKGGEIRITLTQNQNGELKLNFFDKPEDMSPFDSLNLVSEQSQLAAYQKLKNEYLNTYDDRYILPPSRQGELDLFAEQPSDVPDEIDTPVNDIESHAQYTDTTENQTEDKLKNARVYSPTTHPDLAPKPNNKHSENITENSGDLANIDEYGFADD
;
A
#
# COMPACT_ATOMS: atom_id res chain seq x y z
N MET A 1 -1.50 27.46 -41.65
CA MET A 1 -1.54 27.36 -40.18
C MET A 1 -0.94 26.02 -39.82
N SER A 2 -0.16 25.95 -38.74
CA SER A 2 0.47 24.68 -38.32
C SER A 2 -0.34 24.07 -37.18
N LYS A 3 -0.35 22.74 -37.06
CA LYS A 3 -1.14 22.04 -36.03
C LYS A 3 -0.23 21.19 -35.15
N ILE A 4 -0.51 21.19 -33.85
CA ILE A 4 -0.02 20.18 -32.91
C ILE A 4 -1.13 19.16 -32.70
N LEU A 5 -0.79 17.88 -32.81
CA LEU A 5 -1.66 16.77 -32.50
C LEU A 5 -1.06 16.00 -31.32
N ILE A 6 -1.83 15.84 -30.24
CA ILE A 6 -1.51 14.90 -29.17
C ILE A 6 -2.12 13.54 -29.55
N PRO A 7 -1.29 12.51 -29.84
CA PRO A 7 -1.80 11.21 -30.23
C PRO A 7 -2.66 10.59 -29.12
N LYS A 8 -3.67 9.82 -29.52
CA LYS A 8 -4.59 9.14 -28.59
C LYS A 8 -3.88 8.31 -27.51
N ILE A 9 -2.79 7.64 -27.88
CA ILE A 9 -1.97 6.84 -26.96
C ILE A 9 -1.24 7.70 -25.90
N LYS A 10 -1.01 8.98 -26.19
CA LYS A 10 -0.35 9.95 -25.29
C LYS A 10 -1.31 10.82 -24.51
N SER A 11 -2.59 10.84 -24.88
CA SER A 11 -3.62 11.62 -24.21
C SER A 11 -3.68 11.43 -22.69
N PRO A 12 -3.59 10.21 -22.12
CA PRO A 12 -3.61 10.04 -20.66
C PRO A 12 -2.41 10.70 -19.97
N LEU A 13 -1.21 10.57 -20.55
CA LEU A 13 0.01 11.19 -20.02
C LEU A 13 -0.07 12.71 -20.08
N PHE A 14 -0.56 13.25 -21.20
CA PHE A 14 -0.74 14.68 -21.40
C PHE A 14 -1.74 15.28 -20.40
N ILE A 15 -2.87 14.60 -20.14
CA ILE A 15 -3.85 15.06 -19.17
C ILE A 15 -3.33 14.96 -17.73
N ASN A 16 -2.58 13.91 -17.39
CA ASN A 16 -1.94 13.81 -16.09
C ASN A 16 -0.94 14.96 -15.87
N MET A 17 -0.16 15.33 -16.90
CA MET A 17 0.73 16.48 -16.86
C MET A 17 -0.04 17.78 -16.59
N ILE A 18 -1.16 18.01 -17.29
CA ILE A 18 -2.01 19.19 -17.06
C ILE A 18 -2.61 19.19 -15.65
N ASN A 19 -3.08 18.04 -15.17
CA ASN A 19 -3.69 17.91 -13.84
C ASN A 19 -2.69 18.14 -12.70
N ALA A 20 -1.39 17.94 -12.95
CA ALA A 20 -0.33 18.17 -11.99
C ALA A 20 0.15 19.63 -11.94
N LEU A 21 -0.29 20.49 -12.87
CA LEU A 21 0.08 21.91 -12.83
C LEU A 21 -0.52 22.60 -11.61
N ASP A 22 0.31 23.38 -10.91
CA ASP A 22 -0.12 24.18 -9.77
C ASP A 22 -0.05 25.68 -10.11
N LYS A 23 -1.22 26.32 -10.24
CA LYS A 23 -1.37 27.74 -10.58
C LYS A 23 -0.65 28.70 -9.63
N HIS A 24 -0.24 28.24 -8.43
CA HIS A 24 0.48 29.05 -7.47
C HIS A 24 1.97 29.22 -7.79
N HIS A 25 2.47 28.51 -8.80
CA HIS A 25 3.86 28.56 -9.23
C HIS A 25 4.01 29.13 -10.64
N SER A 26 5.13 29.80 -10.89
CA SER A 26 5.40 30.45 -12.19
C SER A 26 5.58 29.45 -13.34
N ASP A 27 5.93 28.21 -13.02
CA ASP A 27 6.10 27.10 -13.95
C ASP A 27 4.79 26.34 -14.23
N ALA A 28 3.63 26.90 -13.84
CA ALA A 28 2.30 26.43 -14.22
C ALA A 28 2.05 26.61 -15.73
N CYS A 29 2.75 25.85 -16.55
CA CYS A 29 2.65 25.88 -18.00
C CYS A 29 3.14 24.55 -18.57
N ILE A 30 2.95 24.35 -19.88
CA ILE A 30 3.64 23.28 -20.61
C ILE A 30 4.56 23.92 -21.62
N SER A 31 5.86 23.69 -21.48
CA SER A 31 6.85 24.08 -22.48
C SER A 31 6.89 23.07 -23.62
N VAL A 32 6.92 23.60 -24.84
CA VAL A 32 6.90 22.85 -26.10
C VAL A 32 8.20 23.11 -26.81
N PHE A 33 8.91 22.04 -27.17
CA PHE A 33 10.15 22.10 -27.96
C PHE A 33 9.93 21.34 -29.26
N ILE A 34 9.90 22.05 -30.38
CA ILE A 34 9.71 21.49 -31.71
C ILE A 34 11.08 21.36 -32.37
N ASP A 35 11.41 20.15 -32.77
CA ASP A 35 12.56 19.83 -33.61
C ASP A 35 12.01 19.26 -34.93
N SER A 36 11.73 20.18 -35.86
CA SER A 36 11.17 19.85 -37.17
C SER A 36 12.14 19.03 -38.01
N ASP A 37 13.45 19.24 -37.82
CA ASP A 37 14.49 18.58 -38.62
C ASP A 37 14.54 17.07 -38.30
N ASN A 38 14.32 16.73 -37.02
CA ASN A 38 14.21 15.34 -36.57
C ASN A 38 12.76 14.83 -36.44
N SER A 39 11.78 15.58 -36.94
CA SER A 39 10.34 15.23 -36.89
C SER A 39 9.87 14.83 -35.49
N ARG A 40 10.24 15.59 -34.47
CA ARG A 40 9.87 15.33 -33.07
C ARG A 40 9.43 16.58 -32.33
N MET A 41 8.59 16.40 -31.33
CA MET A 41 8.16 17.44 -30.41
C MET A 41 8.22 16.92 -28.98
N LEU A 42 8.70 17.77 -28.08
CA LEU A 42 8.78 17.51 -26.65
C LEU A 42 7.81 18.40 -25.89
N LEU A 43 7.08 17.82 -24.96
CA LEU A 43 6.26 18.54 -23.98
C LEU A 43 6.85 18.34 -22.60
N ILE A 44 7.07 19.42 -21.85
CA ILE A 44 7.55 19.39 -20.47
C ILE A 44 6.61 20.22 -19.60
N GLY A 45 6.18 19.65 -18.49
CA GLY A 45 5.33 20.29 -17.48
C GLY A 45 5.03 19.34 -16.33
N GLY A 46 4.18 19.76 -15.39
CA GLY A 46 3.81 18.98 -14.21
C GLY A 46 3.87 19.82 -12.94
N ALA A 47 3.97 19.17 -11.79
CA ALA A 47 4.15 19.87 -10.53
C ALA A 47 5.57 20.45 -10.43
N PRO A 48 5.78 21.58 -9.71
CA PRO A 48 7.10 22.18 -9.53
C PRO A 48 8.12 21.16 -9.02
N GLY A 49 9.27 21.05 -9.70
CA GLY A 49 10.33 20.09 -9.37
C GLY A 49 10.01 18.62 -9.65
N GLN A 50 8.80 18.29 -10.11
CA GLN A 50 8.32 16.93 -10.40
C GLN A 50 7.79 16.84 -11.84
N TYR A 51 8.60 17.33 -12.76
CA TYR A 51 8.20 17.44 -14.16
C TYR A 51 8.12 16.09 -14.86
N GLY A 52 7.16 16.01 -15.79
CA GLY A 52 7.07 14.98 -16.81
C GLY A 52 7.58 15.50 -18.16
N GLN A 53 8.01 14.57 -19.01
CA GLN A 53 8.41 14.83 -20.39
C GLN A 53 7.68 13.83 -21.30
N ILE A 54 7.02 14.31 -22.35
CA ILE A 54 6.34 13.47 -23.34
C ILE A 54 6.95 13.75 -24.70
N GLU A 55 7.46 12.70 -25.34
CA GLU A 55 7.94 12.78 -26.72
C GLU A 55 6.83 12.40 -27.70
N ILE A 56 6.63 13.24 -28.71
CA ILE A 56 5.60 13.09 -29.73
C ILE A 56 6.28 13.10 -31.11
N PRO A 57 6.22 12.00 -31.88
CA PRO A 57 6.69 12.01 -33.26
C PRO A 57 5.77 12.88 -34.11
N LEU A 58 6.36 13.70 -34.98
CA LEU A 58 5.63 14.56 -35.92
C LEU A 58 5.31 13.78 -37.20
N GLU A 59 4.08 13.94 -37.69
CA GLU A 59 3.64 13.29 -38.93
C GLU A 59 4.35 13.88 -40.17
N LYS A 60 4.42 13.09 -41.25
CA LYS A 60 4.96 13.58 -42.52
C LYS A 60 4.12 14.78 -43.01
N GLY A 61 4.80 15.86 -43.37
CA GLY A 61 4.13 17.09 -43.84
C GLY A 61 3.50 17.93 -42.72
N HIS A 62 3.90 17.73 -41.46
CA HIS A 62 3.40 18.48 -40.29
C HIS A 62 3.41 20.01 -40.42
N GLY A 63 4.32 20.59 -41.23
CA GLY A 63 4.36 22.03 -41.49
C GLY A 63 4.71 22.90 -40.27
N LEU A 64 5.29 22.28 -39.24
CA LEU A 64 5.85 22.97 -38.06
C LEU A 64 7.31 23.36 -38.33
N LYS A 65 7.79 24.38 -37.63
CA LYS A 65 9.17 24.86 -37.67
C LYS A 65 9.83 24.67 -36.31
N ASN A 66 11.16 24.56 -36.28
CA ASN A 66 11.93 24.61 -35.05
C ASN A 66 11.52 25.81 -34.19
N ALA A 67 11.13 25.54 -32.95
CA ALA A 67 10.67 26.56 -32.02
C ALA A 67 10.63 26.01 -30.59
N GLU A 68 10.75 26.92 -29.63
CA GLU A 68 10.48 26.68 -28.21
C GLU A 68 9.56 27.77 -27.68
N PHE A 69 8.57 27.38 -26.88
CA PHE A 69 7.59 28.28 -26.27
C PHE A 69 6.88 27.57 -25.12
N SER A 70 6.08 28.29 -24.34
CA SER A 70 5.17 27.67 -23.35
C SER A 70 3.72 28.04 -23.59
N ILE A 71 2.86 27.08 -23.26
CA ILE A 71 1.41 27.21 -23.26
C ILE A 71 0.97 27.50 -21.81
N PRO A 72 0.27 28.62 -21.55
CA PRO A 72 -0.07 29.04 -20.20
C PRO A 72 -1.13 28.13 -19.55
N PHE A 73 -1.14 28.04 -18.22
CA PHE A 73 -2.14 27.27 -17.44
C PHE A 73 -3.59 27.55 -17.87
N ASP A 74 -3.95 28.82 -18.05
CA ASP A 74 -5.30 29.26 -18.38
C ASP A 74 -5.82 28.67 -19.70
N PHE A 75 -4.93 28.42 -20.67
CA PHE A 75 -5.29 27.73 -21.90
C PHE A 75 -5.85 26.34 -21.61
N PHE A 76 -5.22 25.59 -20.71
CA PHE A 76 -5.64 24.23 -20.37
C PHE A 76 -6.91 24.19 -19.53
N MET A 77 -7.16 25.21 -18.69
CA MET A 77 -8.43 25.33 -17.98
C MET A 77 -9.56 25.60 -18.96
N CYS A 78 -9.38 26.55 -19.87
CA CYS A 78 -10.34 26.85 -20.92
C CYS A 78 -10.59 25.63 -21.83
N MET A 79 -9.54 24.90 -22.19
CA MET A 79 -9.65 23.64 -22.93
C MET A 79 -10.57 22.65 -22.21
N LYS A 80 -10.35 22.39 -20.91
CA LYS A 80 -11.18 21.45 -20.13
C LYS A 80 -12.64 21.89 -20.02
N GLU A 81 -12.88 23.19 -19.80
CA GLU A 81 -14.23 23.77 -19.75
C GLU A 81 -14.98 23.53 -21.07
N GLN A 82 -14.34 23.82 -22.21
CA GLN A 82 -14.94 23.59 -23.52
C GLN A 82 -15.17 22.11 -23.80
N GLN A 83 -14.24 21.22 -23.41
CA GLN A 83 -14.46 19.78 -23.56
C GLN A 83 -15.69 19.29 -22.79
N GLN A 84 -15.90 19.82 -21.58
CA GLN A 84 -17.06 19.50 -20.75
C GLN A 84 -18.36 20.06 -21.35
N GLU A 85 -18.37 21.33 -21.75
CA GLU A 85 -19.54 22.01 -22.32
C GLU A 85 -20.03 21.31 -23.60
N PHE A 86 -19.10 20.97 -24.50
CA PHE A 86 -19.44 20.41 -25.82
C PHE A 86 -19.47 18.87 -25.84
N ASN A 87 -19.09 18.19 -24.75
CA ASN A 87 -18.98 16.73 -24.63
C ASN A 87 -18.12 16.12 -25.76
N THR A 88 -16.92 16.67 -25.95
CA THR A 88 -16.00 16.31 -27.05
C THR A 88 -15.42 14.89 -26.88
N LEU A 89 -14.71 14.41 -27.90
CA LEU A 89 -13.89 13.21 -27.76
C LEU A 89 -12.77 13.47 -26.74
N ALA A 90 -12.74 12.67 -25.67
CA ALA A 90 -11.81 12.85 -24.54
C ALA A 90 -10.35 12.44 -24.84
N ASN A 91 -10.06 11.96 -26.05
CA ASN A 91 -8.86 11.18 -26.33
C ASN A 91 -8.06 11.65 -27.54
N GLN A 92 -8.27 12.89 -28.00
CA GLN A 92 -7.45 13.50 -29.06
C GLN A 92 -7.46 15.02 -28.88
N TYR A 93 -6.28 15.62 -28.81
CA TYR A 93 -6.12 17.06 -28.62
C TYR A 93 -5.44 17.65 -29.85
N ILE A 94 -6.08 18.62 -30.48
CA ILE A 94 -5.56 19.34 -31.64
C ILE A 94 -5.44 20.80 -31.26
N PHE A 95 -4.26 21.36 -31.48
CA PHE A 95 -3.99 22.77 -31.26
C PHE A 95 -3.55 23.43 -32.56
N GLU A 96 -4.15 24.56 -32.91
CA GLU A 96 -3.74 25.37 -34.04
C GLU A 96 -2.77 26.45 -33.59
N LEU A 97 -1.68 26.61 -34.34
CA LEU A 97 -0.62 27.57 -34.07
C LEU A 97 -0.52 28.61 -35.18
N ARG A 98 -0.36 29.87 -34.79
CA ARG A 98 -0.01 30.96 -35.71
C ARG A 98 1.47 31.29 -35.63
N TYR A 99 2.15 31.19 -36.76
CA TYR A 99 3.55 31.58 -36.92
C TYR A 99 3.65 32.96 -37.57
N LYS A 100 4.34 33.90 -36.93
CA LYS A 100 4.57 35.26 -37.44
C LYS A 100 5.94 35.77 -36.98
N ASN A 101 6.67 36.47 -37.85
CA ASN A 101 7.95 37.11 -37.54
C ASN A 101 8.97 36.16 -36.88
N GLY A 102 9.09 34.93 -37.39
CA GLY A 102 10.10 33.99 -36.91
C GLY A 102 9.70 33.15 -35.69
N LYS A 103 8.52 33.37 -35.09
CA LYS A 103 8.07 32.64 -33.91
C LYS A 103 6.58 32.26 -33.97
N TYR A 104 6.19 31.27 -33.18
CA TYR A 104 4.78 31.03 -32.86
C TYR A 104 4.32 32.08 -31.85
N ILE A 105 3.16 32.69 -32.10
CA ILE A 105 2.66 33.82 -31.29
C ILE A 105 1.35 33.51 -30.56
N ASN A 106 0.60 32.52 -31.02
CA ASN A 106 -0.63 32.12 -30.37
C ASN A 106 -0.99 30.66 -30.63
N ILE A 107 -1.85 30.16 -29.76
CA ILE A 107 -2.42 28.82 -29.77
C ILE A 107 -3.94 28.87 -29.61
N GLU A 108 -4.62 27.97 -30.31
CA GLU A 108 -6.07 27.78 -30.25
C GLU A 108 -6.38 26.29 -30.08
N TYR A 109 -7.36 25.96 -29.24
CA TYR A 109 -7.86 24.58 -29.12
C TYR A 109 -8.91 24.29 -30.19
N CYS A 110 -8.72 23.20 -30.94
CA CYS A 110 -9.69 22.75 -31.93
C CYS A 110 -10.62 21.69 -31.33
N LEU A 111 -11.92 22.01 -31.26
CA LEU A 111 -12.94 21.08 -30.79
C LEU A 111 -13.17 19.95 -31.79
N LEU A 112 -13.00 18.71 -31.32
CA LEU A 112 -13.37 17.50 -32.03
C LEU A 112 -14.68 16.95 -31.46
N LEU A 113 -15.75 17.11 -32.21
CA LEU A 113 -17.10 16.71 -31.83
C LEU A 113 -17.31 15.23 -32.18
N ARG A 114 -18.18 14.55 -31.43
CA ARG A 114 -18.54 13.16 -31.73
C ARG A 114 -19.50 13.11 -32.92
N ASP A 115 -19.30 12.14 -33.81
CA ASP A 115 -20.08 11.96 -35.05
C ASP A 115 -21.59 11.75 -34.80
N ASP A 116 -21.99 11.37 -33.59
CA ASP A 116 -23.38 11.11 -33.20
C ASP A 116 -24.15 12.38 -32.79
N LYS A 117 -23.47 13.54 -32.66
CA LYS A 117 -24.13 14.82 -32.37
C LYS A 117 -24.47 15.55 -33.67
N LYS A 118 -25.77 15.67 -33.96
CA LYS A 118 -26.28 16.76 -34.80
C LYS A 118 -26.07 18.07 -34.05
N ILE A 119 -25.05 18.83 -34.45
CA ILE A 119 -24.89 20.20 -34.00
C ILE A 119 -25.91 21.04 -34.75
N ASP A 120 -26.68 21.84 -34.02
CA ASP A 120 -27.55 22.86 -34.60
C ASP A 120 -26.66 23.91 -35.30
N ASP A 121 -26.94 24.22 -36.57
CA ASP A 121 -26.18 25.18 -37.37
C ASP A 121 -26.15 26.60 -36.78
N SER A 122 -27.01 26.88 -35.78
CA SER A 122 -27.00 28.13 -35.00
C SER A 122 -25.97 28.18 -33.85
N ILE A 123 -25.31 27.06 -33.53
CA ILE A 123 -24.29 27.01 -32.48
C ILE A 123 -22.97 27.58 -33.01
N HIS A 124 -22.56 28.72 -32.46
CA HIS A 124 -21.24 29.28 -32.69
C HIS A 124 -20.25 28.73 -31.64
N PHE A 125 -19.23 28.00 -32.11
CA PHE A 125 -18.19 27.49 -31.23
C PHE A 125 -17.31 28.62 -30.69
N PRO A 126 -16.91 28.57 -29.40
CA PRO A 126 -16.02 29.58 -28.84
C PRO A 126 -14.64 29.49 -29.50
N MET A 127 -14.13 30.62 -29.96
CA MET A 127 -12.73 30.76 -30.38
C MET A 127 -11.94 31.36 -29.22
N SER A 128 -11.18 30.51 -28.52
CA SER A 128 -10.27 30.95 -27.44
C SER A 128 -8.84 30.90 -27.94
N ARG A 129 -8.23 32.08 -28.08
CA ARG A 129 -6.85 32.27 -28.56
C ARG A 129 -6.00 32.81 -27.43
N PHE A 130 -4.92 32.11 -27.13
CA PHE A 130 -3.97 32.50 -26.08
C PHE A 130 -2.63 32.89 -26.70
N GLU A 131 -1.98 33.90 -26.12
CA GLU A 131 -0.60 34.23 -26.45
C GLU A 131 0.33 33.14 -25.90
N LEU A 132 1.46 32.95 -26.57
CA LEU A 132 2.50 32.00 -26.17
C LEU A 132 3.66 32.76 -25.53
N ASP A 133 4.14 32.24 -24.42
CA ASP A 133 5.30 32.77 -23.71
C ASP A 133 6.59 32.05 -24.17
N ALA A 134 7.74 32.57 -23.75
CA ALA A 134 8.99 31.84 -23.90
C ALA A 134 8.96 30.54 -23.09
N ALA A 135 9.65 29.50 -23.56
CA ALA A 135 9.77 28.26 -22.79
C ALA A 135 10.30 28.56 -21.38
N HIS A 136 9.71 27.92 -20.37
CA HIS A 136 10.01 28.25 -18.98
C HIS A 136 11.42 27.73 -18.62
N GLU A 137 12.21 28.57 -17.94
CA GLU A 137 13.62 28.30 -17.63
C GLU A 137 13.83 26.95 -16.92
N ASN A 138 13.02 26.64 -15.89
CA ASN A 138 13.11 25.35 -15.20
C ASN A 138 12.86 24.14 -16.11
N HIS A 139 11.99 24.28 -17.12
CA HIS A 139 11.72 23.20 -18.08
C HIS A 139 12.89 23.02 -19.05
N ILE A 140 13.54 24.11 -19.47
CA ILE A 140 14.77 24.07 -20.28
C ILE A 140 15.89 23.36 -19.49
N GLN A 141 16.10 23.77 -18.24
CA GLN A 141 17.10 23.14 -17.37
C GLN A 141 16.81 21.66 -17.14
N TYR A 142 15.54 21.31 -16.91
CA TYR A 142 15.11 19.92 -16.78
C TYR A 142 15.37 19.09 -18.04
N GLN A 143 15.10 19.65 -19.23
CA GLN A 143 15.39 19.00 -20.50
C GLN A 143 16.89 18.70 -20.63
N VAL A 144 17.74 19.70 -20.37
CA VAL A 144 19.20 19.55 -20.43
C VAL A 144 19.67 18.48 -19.44
N ALA A 145 19.24 18.56 -18.19
CA ALA A 145 19.57 17.57 -17.15
C ALA A 145 19.15 16.15 -17.57
N ASN A 146 17.95 15.98 -18.13
CA ASN A 146 17.45 14.69 -18.60
C ASN A 146 18.32 14.04 -19.69
N THR A 147 18.97 14.85 -20.54
CA THR A 147 19.89 14.32 -21.56
C THR A 147 21.25 13.90 -20.99
N GLN A 148 21.63 14.43 -19.84
CA GLN A 148 22.94 14.20 -19.20
C GLN A 148 22.87 13.15 -18.08
N ARG A 149 21.68 12.87 -17.55
CA ARG A 149 21.43 11.89 -16.50
C ARG A 149 21.94 10.50 -16.85
N ALA A 150 22.58 9.85 -15.87
CA ALA A 150 22.92 8.44 -15.94
C ALA A 150 21.68 7.61 -15.57
N TYR A 151 21.14 6.90 -16.56
CA TYR A 151 19.99 6.01 -16.35
C TYR A 151 20.43 4.56 -16.16
N HIS A 152 19.72 3.87 -15.29
CA HIS A 152 19.92 2.46 -14.99
C HIS A 152 18.69 1.67 -15.42
N GLU A 153 18.87 0.76 -16.38
CA GLU A 153 17.79 -0.07 -16.91
C GLU A 153 17.32 -1.12 -15.89
N LEU A 154 16.00 -1.22 -15.71
CA LEU A 154 15.36 -2.25 -14.91
C LEU A 154 14.89 -3.38 -15.82
N ASN A 155 15.19 -4.62 -15.41
CA ASN A 155 14.63 -5.79 -16.06
C ASN A 155 13.12 -5.89 -15.76
N GLY A 156 12.30 -6.13 -16.80
CA GLY A 156 10.85 -6.29 -16.68
C GLY A 156 10.38 -7.29 -15.61
N ARG A 157 11.09 -8.42 -15.44
CA ARG A 157 10.80 -9.39 -14.36
C ARG A 157 10.96 -8.75 -12.98
N SER A 158 12.06 -8.03 -12.78
CA SER A 158 12.33 -7.34 -11.52
C SER A 158 11.32 -6.23 -11.27
N ILE A 159 10.85 -5.51 -12.31
CA ILE A 159 9.78 -4.51 -12.16
C ILE A 159 8.50 -5.15 -11.62
N VAL A 160 8.07 -6.30 -12.15
CA VAL A 160 6.89 -7.03 -11.66
C VAL A 160 7.05 -7.42 -10.19
N ASP A 161 8.22 -7.94 -9.82
CA ASP A 161 8.50 -8.38 -8.45
C ASP A 161 8.64 -7.21 -7.45
N ILE A 162 9.18 -6.07 -7.91
CA ILE A 162 9.19 -4.81 -7.16
C ILE A 162 7.75 -4.33 -6.92
N ILE A 163 6.91 -4.27 -7.96
CA ILE A 163 5.50 -3.86 -7.85
C ILE A 163 4.73 -4.79 -6.91
N ASN A 164 4.94 -6.10 -6.99
CA ASN A 164 4.30 -7.07 -6.09
C ASN A 164 4.78 -6.86 -4.64
N SER A 165 6.09 -6.64 -4.45
CA SER A 165 6.69 -6.39 -3.15
C SER A 165 6.15 -5.11 -2.51
N THR A 166 6.06 -4.00 -3.24
CA THR A 166 5.51 -2.74 -2.72
C THR A 166 4.01 -2.84 -2.45
N ASN A 167 3.22 -3.45 -3.35
CA ASN A 167 1.78 -3.66 -3.14
C ASN A 167 1.47 -4.44 -1.85
N SER A 168 2.33 -5.39 -1.47
CA SER A 168 2.18 -6.15 -0.23
C SER A 168 2.39 -5.31 1.04
N LEU A 169 3.14 -4.21 0.94
CA LEU A 169 3.54 -3.35 2.05
C LEU A 169 2.58 -2.17 2.29
N ILE A 170 1.72 -1.83 1.31
CA ILE A 170 0.80 -0.69 1.39
C ILE A 170 -0.08 -0.76 2.66
N PRO A 171 -0.25 0.36 3.40
CA PRO A 171 0.41 1.66 3.20
C PRO A 171 1.85 1.67 3.72
N PHE A 172 2.73 2.43 3.07
CA PHE A 172 4.12 2.65 3.49
C PHE A 172 4.57 4.08 3.16
N ASP A 173 5.51 4.61 3.94
CA ASP A 173 6.10 5.93 3.68
C ASP A 173 7.22 5.80 2.62
N PHE A 174 8.14 4.87 2.86
CA PHE A 174 9.28 4.57 1.98
C PHE A 174 9.51 3.07 1.88
N VAL A 175 9.95 2.61 0.72
CA VAL A 175 10.52 1.28 0.48
C VAL A 175 11.79 1.46 -0.31
N GLU A 176 12.88 0.86 0.14
CA GLU A 176 14.18 0.90 -0.51
C GLU A 176 14.67 -0.52 -0.77
N PHE A 177 14.82 -0.85 -2.04
CA PHE A 177 15.39 -2.10 -2.47
C PHE A 177 16.91 -1.93 -2.57
N ARG A 178 17.63 -2.53 -1.63
CA ARG A 178 19.07 -2.34 -1.46
C ARG A 178 19.84 -3.45 -2.17
N LYS A 179 20.53 -3.06 -3.25
CA LYS A 179 21.26 -3.99 -4.11
C LYS A 179 22.38 -4.72 -3.37
N ASN A 180 23.22 -3.98 -2.65
CA ASN A 180 24.47 -4.52 -2.08
C ASN A 180 24.18 -5.39 -0.86
N GLU A 181 23.22 -4.96 -0.05
CA GLU A 181 22.82 -5.60 1.21
C GLU A 181 21.84 -6.78 0.98
N LYS A 182 21.29 -6.92 -0.24
CA LYS A 182 20.26 -7.90 -0.58
C LYS A 182 19.08 -7.87 0.40
N GLU A 183 18.64 -6.68 0.74
CA GLU A 183 17.50 -6.44 1.62
C GLU A 183 16.53 -5.43 1.01
N ILE A 184 15.30 -5.45 1.50
CA ILE A 184 14.29 -4.43 1.31
C ILE A 184 14.11 -3.76 2.66
N ARG A 185 14.49 -2.49 2.75
CA ARG A 185 14.27 -1.66 3.92
C ARG A 185 13.03 -0.82 3.68
N PHE A 186 12.10 -0.77 4.62
CA PHE A 186 10.86 -0.04 4.42
C PHE A 186 10.40 0.64 5.71
N GLN A 187 9.70 1.76 5.54
CA GLN A 187 9.11 2.52 6.63
C GLN A 187 7.59 2.40 6.59
N LYS A 188 6.98 2.02 7.72
CA LYS A 188 5.53 1.96 7.90
C LYS A 188 5.17 2.50 9.28
N ASN A 189 4.18 3.39 9.34
CA ASN A 189 3.73 4.02 10.60
C ASN A 189 4.90 4.66 11.38
N GLY A 190 5.86 5.26 10.67
CA GLY A 190 7.04 5.91 11.27
C GLY A 190 8.21 4.97 11.60
N GLU A 191 8.02 3.64 11.58
CA GLU A 191 9.04 2.66 11.94
C GLU A 191 9.72 2.04 10.74
N VAL A 192 11.01 1.74 10.89
CA VAL A 192 11.83 1.15 9.84
C VAL A 192 12.10 -0.33 10.14
N THR A 193 11.81 -1.17 9.15
CA THR A 193 12.02 -2.61 9.18
C THR A 193 12.78 -3.05 7.94
N THR A 194 13.48 -4.18 8.02
CA THR A 194 14.15 -4.82 6.87
C THR A 194 13.61 -6.22 6.63
N LYS A 195 13.61 -6.66 5.37
CA LYS A 195 13.36 -8.05 4.97
C LYS A 195 14.35 -8.44 3.88
N ARG A 196 14.60 -9.73 3.69
CA ARG A 196 15.48 -10.21 2.61
C ARG A 196 14.91 -9.83 1.23
N LEU A 197 15.77 -9.35 0.35
CA LEU A 197 15.47 -9.13 -1.06
C LEU A 197 15.31 -10.49 -1.75
N GLN A 198 14.24 -10.64 -2.51
CA GLN A 198 13.97 -11.90 -3.23
C GLN A 198 15.00 -12.07 -4.36
N ASP A 199 15.45 -13.31 -4.58
CA ASP A 199 16.56 -13.60 -5.52
C ASP A 199 16.19 -13.32 -7.01
N ASN A 200 14.91 -13.14 -7.33
CA ASN A 200 14.37 -12.75 -8.64
C ASN A 200 14.41 -11.24 -8.93
N ILE A 201 14.69 -10.41 -7.92
CA ILE A 201 14.86 -8.97 -8.09
C ILE A 201 16.34 -8.69 -8.35
N ASP A 202 16.68 -8.45 -9.61
CA ASP A 202 17.99 -8.01 -10.04
C ASP A 202 17.97 -6.50 -10.28
N LEU A 203 18.75 -5.77 -9.48
CA LEU A 203 18.75 -4.31 -9.48
C LEU A 203 20.09 -3.78 -9.97
N PRO A 204 20.10 -2.86 -10.95
CA PRO A 204 21.33 -2.22 -11.37
C PRO A 204 21.89 -1.32 -10.26
N HIS A 205 21.03 -0.68 -9.46
CA HIS A 205 21.35 0.19 -8.34
C HIS A 205 20.25 0.13 -7.27
N THR A 206 20.55 0.60 -6.06
CA THR A 206 19.55 0.76 -4.99
C THR A 206 18.40 1.64 -5.46
N LEU A 207 17.17 1.19 -5.23
CA LEU A 207 15.95 1.85 -5.69
C LEU A 207 15.05 2.21 -4.50
N PRO A 208 15.04 3.47 -4.06
CA PRO A 208 14.05 3.97 -3.12
C PRO A 208 12.75 4.35 -3.83
N LEU A 209 11.61 4.10 -3.18
CA LEU A 209 10.27 4.37 -3.67
C LEU A 209 9.40 4.89 -2.52
N THR A 210 8.69 5.98 -2.78
CA THR A 210 7.44 6.33 -2.07
C THR A 210 6.26 5.57 -2.67
N GLU A 211 5.09 5.63 -2.05
CA GLU A 211 3.86 5.05 -2.63
C GLU A 211 3.56 5.65 -4.01
N ALA A 212 3.73 6.98 -4.17
CA ALA A 212 3.56 7.68 -5.45
C ALA A 212 4.57 7.22 -6.52
N ALA A 213 5.83 7.01 -6.12
CA ALA A 213 6.86 6.48 -7.02
C ALA A 213 6.54 5.04 -7.46
N SER A 214 6.10 4.19 -6.54
CA SER A 214 5.69 2.83 -6.85
C SER A 214 4.48 2.80 -7.81
N GLN A 215 3.50 3.68 -7.60
CA GLN A 215 2.34 3.76 -8.48
C GLN A 215 2.73 4.29 -9.87
N THR A 216 3.66 5.24 -9.96
CA THR A 216 4.18 5.72 -11.23
C THR A 216 4.93 4.63 -11.98
N LEU A 217 5.84 3.90 -11.33
CA LEU A 217 6.54 2.77 -11.93
C LEU A 217 5.56 1.74 -12.51
N LYS A 218 4.51 1.40 -11.74
CA LYS A 218 3.44 0.52 -12.19
C LYS A 218 2.71 1.06 -13.42
N THR A 219 2.31 2.33 -13.41
CA THR A 219 1.63 2.97 -14.55
C THR A 219 2.52 2.98 -15.80
N LEU A 220 3.82 3.28 -15.66
CA LEU A 220 4.76 3.27 -16.78
C LEU A 220 4.95 1.86 -17.33
N TYR A 221 5.07 0.87 -16.46
CA TYR A 221 5.25 -0.52 -16.88
C TYR A 221 4.04 -1.05 -17.65
N MET A 222 2.83 -0.76 -17.17
CA MET A 222 1.60 -1.19 -17.84
C MET A 222 1.34 -0.49 -19.19
N ASN A 223 1.95 0.69 -19.41
CA ASN A 223 1.78 1.48 -20.63
C ASN A 223 2.99 1.45 -21.57
N SER A 224 4.08 0.79 -21.18
CA SER A 224 5.28 0.66 -22.02
C SER A 224 5.07 -0.44 -23.04
N GLU A 225 5.23 -0.11 -24.33
CA GLU A 225 5.13 -1.10 -25.42
C GLU A 225 6.32 -2.07 -25.40
N THR A 226 7.49 -1.61 -24.94
CA THR A 226 8.73 -2.39 -24.89
C THR A 226 8.94 -3.07 -23.54
N GLY A 227 8.24 -2.63 -22.50
CA GLY A 227 8.48 -3.04 -21.11
C GLY A 227 9.81 -2.54 -20.52
N SER A 228 10.59 -1.76 -21.28
CA SER A 228 11.84 -1.18 -20.81
C SER A 228 11.58 0.08 -20.02
N ILE A 229 12.07 0.10 -18.78
CA ILE A 229 12.06 1.26 -17.90
C ILE A 229 13.46 1.41 -17.34
N ALA A 230 13.98 2.62 -17.39
CA ALA A 230 15.18 2.99 -16.68
C ALA A 230 14.86 4.00 -15.58
N PHE A 231 15.73 4.11 -14.59
CA PHE A 231 15.62 5.14 -13.56
C PHE A 231 16.94 5.85 -13.32
N SER A 232 16.86 7.08 -12.81
CA SER A 232 17.97 7.86 -12.30
C SER A 232 17.60 8.37 -10.91
N LEU A 233 18.57 8.39 -10.00
CA LEU A 233 18.42 8.90 -8.64
C LEU A 233 19.46 10.00 -8.42
N GLU A 234 19.01 11.24 -8.21
CA GLU A 234 19.87 12.40 -7.96
C GLU A 234 19.39 13.12 -6.70
N GLY A 235 20.06 12.88 -5.57
CA GLY A 235 19.59 13.39 -4.27
C GLY A 235 18.20 12.86 -3.93
N GLU A 236 17.24 13.76 -3.72
CA GLU A 236 15.84 13.42 -3.44
C GLU A 236 14.96 13.33 -4.70
N LEU A 237 15.52 13.36 -5.91
CA LEU A 237 14.75 13.26 -7.14
C LEU A 237 14.91 11.88 -7.79
N LEU A 238 13.80 11.16 -7.93
CA LEU A 238 13.73 9.91 -8.69
C LEU A 238 13.08 10.16 -10.04
N THR A 239 13.81 9.85 -11.11
CA THR A 239 13.32 10.01 -12.47
C THR A 239 13.19 8.66 -13.14
N PHE A 240 11.98 8.29 -13.56
CA PHE A 240 11.74 7.14 -14.42
C PHE A 240 11.71 7.56 -15.89
N LYS A 241 12.28 6.74 -16.76
CA LYS A 241 12.33 6.96 -18.20
C LYS A 241 11.92 5.70 -18.95
N THR A 242 11.07 5.88 -19.94
CA THR A 242 10.83 4.91 -21.02
C THR A 242 11.32 5.51 -22.33
N ASP A 243 11.15 4.76 -23.41
CA ASP A 243 11.37 5.21 -24.79
C ASP A 243 10.58 6.46 -25.20
N GLN A 244 9.42 6.71 -24.58
CA GLN A 244 8.50 7.77 -25.03
C GLN A 244 8.08 8.75 -23.93
N HIS A 245 8.53 8.54 -22.69
CA HIS A 245 8.12 9.36 -21.55
C HIS A 245 9.16 9.37 -20.44
N THR A 246 9.22 10.46 -19.70
CA THR A 246 10.03 10.57 -18.49
C THR A 246 9.19 11.23 -17.40
N GLN A 247 9.26 10.73 -16.16
CA GLN A 247 8.55 11.29 -15.02
C GLN A 247 9.49 11.39 -13.83
N SER A 248 9.63 12.60 -13.29
CA SER A 248 10.36 12.82 -12.04
C SER A 248 9.42 12.95 -10.86
N ILE A 249 9.86 12.44 -9.71
CA ILE A 249 9.07 12.34 -8.49
C ILE A 249 9.97 12.71 -7.32
N SER A 250 9.44 13.54 -6.42
CA SER A 250 10.13 13.89 -5.18
C SER A 250 10.15 12.70 -4.21
N LEU A 251 11.30 12.47 -3.63
CA LEU A 251 11.55 11.57 -2.50
C LEU A 251 11.82 12.37 -1.22
N GLU A 252 11.23 13.56 -1.10
CA GLU A 252 11.37 14.44 0.07
C GLU A 252 11.28 13.65 1.39
N GLY A 253 12.32 13.76 2.22
CA GLY A 253 12.41 13.04 3.48
C GLY A 253 13.15 11.69 3.41
N ILE A 254 13.66 11.30 2.24
CA ILE A 254 14.48 10.09 2.10
C ILE A 254 15.72 10.11 3.00
N GLU A 255 16.34 11.26 3.19
CA GLU A 255 17.48 11.42 4.10
C GLU A 255 17.10 11.11 5.56
N GLN A 256 15.90 11.53 5.98
CA GLN A 256 15.39 11.20 7.31
C GLN A 256 15.13 9.70 7.42
N PHE A 257 14.55 9.10 6.38
CA PHE A 257 14.38 7.65 6.30
C PHE A 257 15.72 6.92 6.40
N HIS A 258 16.78 7.37 5.72
CA HIS A 258 18.12 6.76 5.80
C HIS A 258 18.74 6.83 7.20
N ARG A 259 18.51 7.93 7.92
CA ARG A 259 19.02 8.11 9.30
C ARG A 259 18.31 7.27 10.36
N LYS A 260 17.07 6.82 10.12
CA LYS A 260 16.33 5.99 11.07
C LYS A 260 17.01 4.63 11.28
N ILE A 261 17.23 4.24 12.52
CA ILE A 261 17.82 2.93 12.83
C ILE A 261 16.69 1.90 12.88
N THR A 262 16.91 0.72 12.29
CA THR A 262 16.00 -0.42 12.45
C THR A 262 15.90 -0.74 13.93
N GLN A 263 14.69 -0.69 14.48
CA GLN A 263 14.50 -1.03 15.89
C GLN A 263 14.50 -2.54 16.04
N GLU A 264 15.51 -3.08 16.70
CA GLU A 264 15.48 -4.47 17.13
C GLU A 264 14.44 -4.64 18.23
N SER A 265 13.63 -5.70 18.10
CA SER A 265 12.60 -6.04 19.07
C SER A 265 12.81 -7.46 19.57
N THR A 266 12.66 -7.64 20.88
CA THR A 266 12.67 -8.96 21.51
C THR A 266 11.27 -9.58 21.44
N LEU A 267 11.17 -10.82 20.99
CA LEU A 267 9.93 -11.60 21.02
C LEU A 267 9.59 -12.00 22.45
N LEU A 268 8.39 -11.64 22.92
CA LEU A 268 7.89 -12.02 24.24
C LEU A 268 6.90 -13.18 24.18
N LEU A 269 5.95 -13.14 23.24
CA LEU A 269 4.96 -14.20 23.03
C LEU A 269 4.66 -14.37 21.54
N GLU A 270 4.30 -15.58 21.15
CA GLU A 270 3.80 -15.91 19.81
C GLU A 270 2.57 -16.81 19.95
N PHE A 271 1.53 -16.54 19.15
CA PHE A 271 0.30 -17.31 19.13
C PHE A 271 -0.45 -17.12 17.80
N ALA A 272 -1.42 -17.97 17.54
CA ALA A 272 -2.32 -17.85 16.40
C ALA A 272 -3.74 -17.50 16.86
N SER A 273 -4.45 -16.67 16.11
CA SER A 273 -5.85 -16.31 16.41
C SER A 273 -6.62 -15.95 15.14
N ASN A 274 -7.94 -16.08 15.19
CA ASN A 274 -8.82 -15.57 14.14
C ASN A 274 -9.03 -14.06 14.34
N LEU A 275 -8.44 -13.23 13.46
CA LEU A 275 -8.53 -11.77 13.59
C LEU A 275 -9.96 -11.25 13.41
N TYR A 276 -10.78 -11.93 12.60
CA TYR A 276 -12.18 -11.53 12.44
C TYR A 276 -12.94 -11.66 13.77
N ASP A 277 -12.80 -12.78 14.48
CA ASP A 277 -13.43 -12.99 15.79
C ASP A 277 -12.89 -12.01 16.83
N PHE A 278 -11.57 -11.78 16.82
CA PHE A 278 -10.95 -10.80 17.71
C PHE A 278 -11.49 -9.38 17.46
N LYS A 279 -11.62 -8.98 16.18
CA LYS A 279 -12.23 -7.69 15.81
C LYS A 279 -13.72 -7.61 16.15
N GLN A 280 -14.48 -8.70 16.02
CA GLN A 280 -15.88 -8.74 16.43
C GLN A 280 -16.03 -8.52 17.93
N LEU A 281 -15.20 -9.19 18.74
CA LEU A 281 -15.16 -8.98 20.18
C LEU A 281 -14.78 -7.53 20.53
N ASN A 282 -13.76 -6.99 19.86
CA ASN A 282 -13.35 -5.61 20.01
C ASN A 282 -14.46 -4.60 19.65
N ASN A 283 -15.24 -4.89 18.60
CA ASN A 283 -16.40 -4.08 18.21
C ASN A 283 -17.51 -4.13 19.26
N MET A 284 -17.71 -5.25 19.95
CA MET A 284 -18.65 -5.32 21.07
C MET A 284 -18.18 -4.43 22.23
N ILE A 285 -16.90 -4.48 22.58
CA ILE A 285 -16.28 -3.63 23.60
C ILE A 285 -16.41 -2.14 23.25
N LEU A 286 -16.16 -1.76 21.99
CA LEU A 286 -16.28 -0.38 21.50
C LEU A 286 -17.70 0.20 21.55
N LYS A 287 -18.74 -0.62 21.71
CA LYS A 287 -20.12 -0.13 21.90
C LYS A 287 -20.32 0.50 23.27
N GLU A 288 -19.50 0.14 24.25
CA GLU A 288 -19.56 0.75 25.58
C GLU A 288 -19.10 2.20 25.55
N THR A 289 -19.91 3.08 26.14
CA THR A 289 -19.66 4.52 26.13
C THR A 289 -18.32 4.87 26.78
N SER A 290 -17.96 4.21 27.88
CA SER A 290 -16.69 4.44 28.61
C SER A 290 -15.47 4.08 27.78
N VAL A 291 -15.50 2.94 27.09
CA VAL A 291 -14.41 2.52 26.21
C VAL A 291 -14.37 3.39 24.95
N ARG A 292 -15.52 3.75 24.38
CA ARG A 292 -15.57 4.63 23.22
C ARG A 292 -14.98 6.00 23.52
N SER A 293 -15.21 6.57 24.71
CA SER A 293 -14.68 7.87 25.10
C SER A 293 -13.18 7.84 25.40
N LEU A 294 -12.71 6.83 26.15
CA LEU A 294 -11.31 6.72 26.57
C LEU A 294 -10.41 6.03 25.53
N ASN A 295 -11.01 5.34 24.57
CA ASN A 295 -10.34 4.54 23.55
C ASN A 295 -9.31 3.56 24.15
N THR A 296 -9.66 2.93 25.28
CA THR A 296 -8.76 2.05 26.04
C THR A 296 -9.51 0.80 26.47
N ALA A 297 -8.94 -0.38 26.19
CA ALA A 297 -9.37 -1.66 26.73
C ALA A 297 -8.14 -2.50 27.13
N MET A 298 -8.35 -3.65 27.76
CA MET A 298 -7.26 -4.49 28.26
C MET A 298 -7.17 -5.84 27.57
N LEU A 299 -5.95 -6.36 27.47
CA LEU A 299 -5.64 -7.73 27.11
C LEU A 299 -4.95 -8.39 28.30
N LEU A 300 -5.54 -9.47 28.80
CA LEU A 300 -4.96 -10.32 29.85
C LEU A 300 -4.47 -11.61 29.21
N PHE A 301 -3.17 -11.84 29.27
CA PHE A 301 -2.55 -13.13 28.97
C PHE A 301 -2.32 -13.87 30.28
N ASP A 302 -2.97 -15.00 30.48
CA ASP A 302 -2.80 -15.79 31.71
C ASP A 302 -3.09 -17.26 31.41
N SER A 303 -2.25 -18.16 31.93
CA SER A 303 -2.48 -19.61 31.88
C SER A 303 -2.70 -20.13 30.45
N ASN A 304 -1.85 -19.72 29.50
CA ASN A 304 -1.94 -20.03 28.07
C ASN A 304 -3.24 -19.55 27.38
N ARG A 305 -3.97 -18.60 27.98
CA ARG A 305 -5.19 -18.02 27.43
C ARG A 305 -5.03 -16.51 27.25
N LEU A 306 -5.81 -15.97 26.32
CA LEU A 306 -5.93 -14.54 26.07
C LEU A 306 -7.36 -14.11 26.36
N PHE A 307 -7.53 -13.05 27.15
CA PHE A 307 -8.82 -12.44 27.42
C PHE A 307 -8.82 -10.99 26.98
N SER A 308 -9.92 -10.56 26.38
CA SER A 308 -10.21 -9.15 26.15
C SER A 308 -11.12 -8.64 27.26
N CYS A 309 -10.70 -7.58 27.92
CA CYS A 309 -11.31 -7.11 29.16
C CYS A 309 -11.59 -5.61 29.08
N MET A 310 -12.58 -5.15 29.83
CA MET A 310 -12.81 -3.72 30.08
C MET A 310 -12.45 -3.38 31.53
N LEU A 311 -11.82 -2.22 31.75
CA LEU A 311 -11.54 -1.67 33.09
C LEU A 311 -12.82 -1.46 33.89
N PRO A 312 -12.72 -1.54 35.24
CA PRO A 312 -13.87 -1.52 36.10
C PRO A 312 -14.54 -0.16 36.04
N GLY A 313 -15.84 -0.20 35.84
CA GLY A 313 -16.75 0.94 35.83
C GLY A 313 -18.12 0.43 36.24
N ARG A 314 -19.22 0.95 35.66
CA ARG A 314 -20.57 0.42 35.94
C ARG A 314 -20.82 -1.00 35.41
N ARG A 315 -19.97 -1.47 34.50
CA ARG A 315 -20.08 -2.78 33.85
C ARG A 315 -18.70 -3.42 33.81
N GLU A 316 -18.60 -4.62 34.36
CA GLU A 316 -17.44 -5.47 34.19
C GLU A 316 -17.63 -6.35 32.94
N PHE A 317 -16.55 -6.55 32.20
CA PHE A 317 -16.56 -7.41 31.03
C PHE A 317 -15.22 -8.07 30.86
N ILE A 318 -15.29 -9.38 30.65
CA ILE A 318 -14.17 -10.21 30.28
C ILE A 318 -14.70 -11.30 29.36
N ARG A 319 -13.97 -11.56 28.29
CA ARG A 319 -14.28 -12.66 27.37
C ARG A 319 -12.98 -13.21 26.81
N GLU A 320 -12.92 -14.54 26.73
CA GLU A 320 -11.79 -15.24 26.13
C GLU A 320 -11.73 -14.97 24.63
N VAL A 321 -10.52 -14.70 24.14
CA VAL A 321 -10.18 -14.64 22.72
C VAL A 321 -9.68 -16.01 22.32
N SER A 322 -10.25 -16.58 21.25
CA SER A 322 -9.79 -17.87 20.74
C SER A 322 -8.35 -17.76 20.24
N VAL A 323 -7.44 -18.50 20.88
CA VAL A 323 -6.01 -18.52 20.56
C VAL A 323 -5.49 -19.96 20.50
N LYS A 324 -4.50 -20.20 19.65
CA LYS A 324 -3.73 -21.45 19.56
C LYS A 324 -2.25 -21.18 19.75
N HIS A 325 -1.53 -22.20 20.20
CA HIS A 325 -0.07 -22.18 20.38
C HIS A 325 0.45 -21.09 21.32
N LEU A 326 -0.43 -20.50 22.14
CA LEU A 326 -0.03 -19.54 23.16
C LEU A 326 0.65 -20.29 24.30
N HIS A 327 1.95 -20.07 24.45
CA HIS A 327 2.72 -20.56 25.58
C HIS A 327 3.16 -19.37 26.44
N ASN A 328 2.51 -19.19 27.59
CA ASN A 328 2.79 -18.09 28.50
C ASN A 328 2.93 -18.59 29.93
N HIS A 329 4.07 -18.30 30.54
CA HIS A 329 4.39 -18.71 31.90
C HIS A 329 3.98 -17.69 32.97
N ASN A 330 3.84 -16.41 32.59
CA ASN A 330 3.59 -15.31 33.53
C ASN A 330 2.31 -14.58 33.15
N ALA A 331 1.49 -14.20 34.12
CA ALA A 331 0.32 -13.39 33.80
C ALA A 331 0.74 -11.97 33.36
N LEU A 332 0.26 -11.52 32.21
CA LEU A 332 0.58 -10.22 31.61
C LEU A 332 -0.69 -9.45 31.31
N LEU A 333 -0.72 -8.18 31.69
CA LEU A 333 -1.82 -7.25 31.43
C LEU A 333 -1.32 -6.04 30.65
N PHE A 334 -2.00 -5.76 29.54
CA PHE A 334 -1.70 -4.63 28.67
C PHE A 334 -2.95 -3.84 28.32
N SER A 335 -2.85 -2.51 28.26
CA SER A 335 -3.85 -1.67 27.62
C SER A 335 -3.58 -1.50 26.14
N TYR A 336 -4.64 -1.33 25.36
CA TYR A 336 -4.56 -1.12 23.91
C TYR A 336 -5.66 -0.19 23.42
N SER A 337 -5.51 0.33 22.20
CA SER A 337 -6.52 1.15 21.53
C SER A 337 -7.53 0.29 20.74
N PRO A 338 -8.81 0.22 21.16
CA PRO A 338 -9.82 -0.53 20.43
C PRO A 338 -10.13 0.07 19.05
N ARG A 339 -10.06 1.40 18.89
CA ARG A 339 -10.22 2.04 17.57
C ARG A 339 -9.13 1.60 16.60
N THR A 340 -7.86 1.60 17.03
CA THR A 340 -6.75 1.12 16.18
C THR A 340 -6.98 -0.31 15.71
N LEU A 341 -7.34 -1.23 16.61
CA LEU A 341 -7.64 -2.62 16.22
C LEU A 341 -8.85 -2.72 15.27
N LYS A 342 -9.87 -1.86 15.44
CA LYS A 342 -11.01 -1.78 14.52
C LYS A 342 -10.59 -1.30 13.12
N ASP A 343 -9.70 -0.32 13.04
CA ASP A 343 -9.30 0.33 11.80
C ASP A 343 -8.27 -0.48 10.98
N MET A 344 -7.62 -1.48 11.60
CA MET A 344 -6.73 -2.42 10.89
C MET A 344 -7.43 -3.08 9.69
N LYS A 345 -6.87 -2.95 8.49
CA LYS A 345 -7.47 -3.52 7.27
C LYS A 345 -7.29 -5.04 7.26
N LEU A 346 -8.39 -5.78 7.16
CA LEU A 346 -8.35 -7.23 6.94
C LEU A 346 -7.94 -7.49 5.48
N LYS A 347 -6.80 -8.14 5.27
CA LYS A 347 -6.48 -8.73 3.96
C LYS A 347 -7.37 -9.96 3.71
N ILE A 348 -7.53 -10.34 2.43
CA ILE A 348 -8.54 -11.31 1.97
C ILE A 348 -8.42 -12.67 2.69
N PHE A 349 -7.20 -13.12 3.05
CA PHE A 349 -6.95 -14.38 3.77
C PHE A 349 -7.34 -14.32 5.26
N ALA A 350 -7.36 -13.14 5.88
CA ALA A 350 -7.77 -12.96 7.27
C ALA A 350 -9.30 -13.06 7.49
N LYS A 351 -10.10 -13.15 6.41
CA LYS A 351 -11.54 -13.43 6.49
C LYS A 351 -11.77 -14.94 6.63
N GLY A 352 -11.50 -15.47 7.83
CA GLY A 352 -11.83 -16.84 8.22
C GLY A 352 -10.64 -17.73 8.58
N GLY A 353 -9.41 -17.30 8.31
CA GLY A 353 -8.18 -18.02 8.67
C GLY A 353 -7.59 -17.58 10.02
N GLU A 354 -6.77 -18.46 10.60
CA GLU A 354 -5.91 -18.13 11.73
C GLU A 354 -4.69 -17.37 11.25
N ILE A 355 -4.40 -16.24 11.90
CA ILE A 355 -3.22 -15.43 11.62
C ILE A 355 -2.20 -15.58 12.74
N ARG A 356 -0.93 -15.41 12.40
CA ARG A 356 0.16 -15.38 13.38
C ARG A 356 0.22 -14.01 14.03
N ILE A 357 0.31 -13.98 15.36
CA ILE A 357 0.40 -12.76 16.16
C ILE A 357 1.58 -12.90 17.11
N THR A 358 2.41 -11.87 17.18
CA THR A 358 3.54 -11.82 18.12
C THR A 358 3.43 -10.61 19.03
N LEU A 359 3.78 -10.79 20.30
CA LEU A 359 4.03 -9.71 21.25
C LEU A 359 5.53 -9.45 21.26
N THR A 360 5.93 -8.21 20.99
CA THR A 360 7.34 -7.81 20.97
C THR A 360 7.57 -6.59 21.85
N GLN A 361 8.81 -6.43 22.32
CA GLN A 361 9.27 -5.25 23.02
C GLN A 361 10.52 -4.71 22.34
N ASN A 362 10.54 -3.41 22.00
CA ASN A 362 11.73 -2.78 21.45
C ASN A 362 12.73 -2.37 22.55
N GLN A 363 13.91 -1.90 22.15
CA GLN A 363 14.96 -1.45 23.07
C GLN A 363 14.54 -0.26 23.96
N ASN A 364 13.54 0.52 23.53
CA ASN A 364 12.97 1.63 24.30
C ASN A 364 11.91 1.17 25.31
N GLY A 365 11.61 -0.13 25.37
CA GLY A 365 10.60 -0.72 26.24
C GLY A 365 9.17 -0.66 25.69
N GLU A 366 8.97 -0.14 24.48
CA GLU A 366 7.64 -0.06 23.84
C GLU A 366 7.17 -1.45 23.42
N LEU A 367 5.90 -1.74 23.70
CA LEU A 367 5.29 -3.05 23.50
C LEU A 367 4.32 -3.03 22.33
N LYS A 368 4.34 -4.08 21.50
CA LYS A 368 3.45 -4.19 20.34
C LYS A 368 2.94 -5.59 20.10
N LEU A 369 1.68 -5.69 19.72
CA LEU A 369 1.14 -6.86 19.03
C LEU A 369 1.27 -6.68 17.53
N ASN A 370 2.04 -7.54 16.90
CA ASN A 370 2.31 -7.55 15.46
C ASN A 370 1.46 -8.64 14.79
N PHE A 371 0.74 -8.30 13.73
CA PHE A 371 -0.18 -9.19 13.03
C PHE A 371 0.39 -9.58 11.67
N PHE A 372 0.48 -10.88 11.38
CA PHE A 372 1.05 -11.43 10.15
C PHE A 372 -0.04 -12.14 9.35
N ASP A 373 -0.07 -12.02 8.02
CA ASP A 373 -1.15 -12.58 7.20
C ASP A 373 -0.97 -14.10 7.05
N LYS A 374 0.30 -14.54 7.00
CA LYS A 374 0.70 -15.94 6.91
C LYS A 374 1.74 -16.32 7.97
N PRO A 375 1.83 -17.60 8.35
CA PRO A 375 2.85 -18.07 9.30
C PRO A 375 4.29 -17.77 8.84
N GLU A 376 4.55 -17.82 7.54
CA GLU A 376 5.89 -17.65 6.97
C GLU A 376 6.26 -16.17 6.73
N ASP A 377 5.34 -15.23 6.97
CA ASP A 377 5.59 -13.81 6.72
C ASP A 377 6.66 -13.29 7.68
N MET A 378 7.73 -12.71 7.13
CA MET A 378 8.83 -12.15 7.91
C MET A 378 8.51 -10.76 8.50
N SER A 379 7.43 -10.12 8.09
CA SER A 379 7.06 -8.78 8.56
C SER A 379 5.55 -8.68 8.78
N PRO A 380 5.11 -8.01 9.86
CA PRO A 380 3.69 -7.86 10.12
C PRO A 380 3.03 -6.96 9.08
N PHE A 381 1.78 -7.26 8.72
CA PHE A 381 0.99 -6.38 7.87
C PHE A 381 0.43 -5.19 8.66
N ASP A 382 0.26 -5.31 9.98
CA ASP A 382 -0.18 -4.24 10.87
C ASP A 382 0.29 -4.49 12.31
N SER A 383 0.23 -3.47 13.17
CA SER A 383 0.68 -3.55 14.57
C SER A 383 -0.20 -2.73 15.50
N LEU A 384 -0.39 -3.21 16.73
CA LEU A 384 -1.13 -2.54 17.79
C LEU A 384 -0.17 -2.22 18.94
N ASN A 385 -0.02 -0.93 19.25
CA ASN A 385 0.75 -0.49 20.41
C ASN A 385 0.04 -0.90 21.71
N LEU A 386 0.84 -1.30 22.69
CA LEU A 386 0.41 -1.73 24.01
C LEU A 386 1.13 -0.92 25.09
N VAL A 387 0.44 -0.71 26.21
CA VAL A 387 1.04 -0.14 27.44
C VAL A 387 0.92 -1.18 28.55
N SER A 388 2.00 -1.37 29.30
CA SER A 388 2.00 -2.30 30.44
C SER A 388 1.14 -1.77 31.58
N GLU A 389 0.22 -2.59 32.07
CA GLU A 389 -0.73 -2.25 33.14
C GLU A 389 -0.59 -3.19 34.33
N GLN A 390 0.61 -3.71 34.56
CA GLN A 390 0.86 -4.79 35.52
C GLN A 390 0.51 -4.43 36.97
N SER A 391 0.45 -3.14 37.31
CA SER A 391 -0.05 -2.66 38.60
C SER A 391 -1.52 -3.05 38.87
N GLN A 392 -2.30 -3.30 37.82
CA GLN A 392 -3.72 -3.65 37.90
C GLN A 392 -3.99 -5.16 37.74
N LEU A 393 -2.94 -5.96 37.52
CA LEU A 393 -3.03 -7.38 37.15
C LEU A 393 -3.91 -8.21 38.11
N ALA A 394 -3.75 -8.01 39.42
CA ALA A 394 -4.47 -8.78 40.44
C ALA A 394 -6.00 -8.64 40.33
N ALA A 395 -6.49 -7.43 40.01
CA ALA A 395 -7.93 -7.18 39.85
C ALA A 395 -8.49 -7.95 38.63
N TYR A 396 -7.74 -7.99 37.54
CA TYR A 396 -8.14 -8.70 36.32
C TYR A 396 -8.04 -10.21 36.43
N GLN A 397 -7.07 -10.73 37.17
CA GLN A 397 -7.00 -12.17 37.48
C GLN A 397 -8.17 -12.62 38.34
N LYS A 398 -8.61 -11.78 39.29
CA LYS A 398 -9.83 -12.05 40.07
C LYS A 398 -11.06 -12.12 39.17
N LEU A 399 -11.26 -11.11 38.30
CA LEU A 399 -12.36 -11.07 37.34
C LEU A 399 -12.35 -12.29 36.39
N LYS A 400 -11.16 -12.70 35.92
CA LYS A 400 -10.98 -13.92 35.10
C LYS A 400 -11.42 -15.17 35.85
N ASN A 401 -10.99 -15.34 37.10
CA ASN A 401 -11.35 -16.52 37.89
C ASN A 401 -12.85 -16.58 38.16
N GLU A 402 -13.49 -15.46 38.48
CA GLU A 402 -14.95 -15.38 38.61
C GLU A 402 -15.65 -15.76 37.31
N TYR A 403 -15.20 -15.22 36.18
CA TYR A 403 -15.72 -15.57 34.86
C TYR A 403 -15.60 -17.06 34.55
N LEU A 404 -14.46 -17.69 34.82
CA LEU A 404 -14.28 -19.12 34.57
C LEU A 404 -15.13 -19.98 35.51
N ASN A 405 -15.23 -19.60 36.79
CA ASN A 405 -15.98 -20.37 37.80
C ASN A 405 -17.50 -20.30 37.59
N THR A 406 -18.03 -19.20 37.05
CA THR A 406 -19.47 -19.06 36.80
C THR A 406 -19.84 -19.31 35.33
N TYR A 407 -18.94 -19.86 34.51
CA TYR A 407 -19.19 -20.00 33.07
C TYR A 407 -20.35 -20.95 32.78
N ASP A 408 -20.36 -22.13 33.42
CA ASP A 408 -21.37 -23.17 33.18
C ASP A 408 -22.73 -22.85 33.84
N ASP A 409 -22.73 -22.09 34.94
CA ASP A 409 -23.94 -21.76 35.71
C ASP A 409 -24.76 -20.58 35.14
N ARG A 410 -24.27 -19.93 34.06
CA ARG A 410 -24.90 -18.73 33.47
C ARG A 410 -25.94 -19.02 32.40
N TYR A 411 -26.13 -20.28 32.04
CA TYR A 411 -27.11 -20.68 31.03
C TYR A 411 -28.34 -21.31 31.70
N ILE A 412 -29.44 -20.56 31.75
CA ILE A 412 -30.76 -21.16 31.95
C ILE A 412 -31.22 -21.62 30.57
N LEU A 413 -31.07 -22.91 30.28
CA LEU A 413 -31.79 -23.51 29.17
C LEU A 413 -33.28 -23.39 29.49
N PRO A 414 -34.12 -22.85 28.58
CA PRO A 414 -35.57 -22.92 28.79
C PRO A 414 -35.93 -24.38 29.00
N PRO A 415 -36.86 -24.71 29.92
CA PRO A 415 -37.27 -26.09 30.11
C PRO A 415 -37.67 -26.63 28.74
N SER A 416 -36.91 -27.62 28.27
CA SER A 416 -37.28 -28.45 27.13
C SER A 416 -38.73 -28.87 27.33
N ARG A 417 -39.55 -28.88 26.28
CA ARG A 417 -40.88 -29.49 26.30
C ARG A 417 -40.78 -30.93 26.84
N GLN A 418 -40.85 -31.10 28.15
CA GLN A 418 -41.15 -32.35 28.82
C GLN A 418 -42.65 -32.53 28.62
N GLY A 419 -42.98 -33.19 27.52
CA GLY A 419 -44.38 -33.43 27.12
C GLY A 419 -44.58 -33.43 25.62
N GLU A 420 -43.74 -34.13 24.86
CA GLU A 420 -44.06 -34.75 23.57
C GLU A 420 -42.83 -35.54 23.12
N LEU A 421 -43.02 -36.81 22.78
CA LEU A 421 -42.01 -37.86 22.54
C LEU A 421 -41.60 -38.70 23.76
N ASP A 422 -42.55 -38.95 24.68
CA ASP A 422 -42.78 -40.31 25.16
C ASP A 422 -43.76 -40.96 24.19
N LEU A 423 -43.27 -41.40 23.04
CA LEU A 423 -43.92 -42.39 22.18
C LEU A 423 -42.84 -42.89 21.21
N PHE A 424 -42.36 -44.11 21.52
CA PHE A 424 -41.58 -45.03 20.68
C PHE A 424 -40.04 -44.96 20.73
N ALA A 425 -39.47 -45.39 21.86
CA ALA A 425 -38.44 -46.42 21.88
C ALA A 425 -39.07 -47.60 22.66
N GLU A 426 -39.03 -48.88 22.29
CA GLU A 426 -37.98 -49.68 21.66
C GLU A 426 -38.57 -50.81 20.77
N GLN A 427 -37.69 -51.37 19.94
CA GLN A 427 -37.81 -52.34 18.82
C GLN A 427 -38.22 -53.79 19.26
N PRO A 428 -38.15 -54.91 18.46
CA PRO A 428 -37.69 -55.14 17.07
C PRO A 428 -38.48 -56.21 16.24
N SER A 429 -37.89 -56.62 15.09
CA SER A 429 -37.97 -57.91 14.34
C SER A 429 -38.87 -58.03 13.09
N ASP A 430 -38.17 -58.33 11.97
CA ASP A 430 -38.46 -59.24 10.85
C ASP A 430 -39.64 -59.01 9.85
N VAL A 431 -39.28 -58.61 8.61
CA VAL A 431 -39.50 -59.26 7.27
C VAL A 431 -40.94 -59.77 6.92
N PRO A 432 -41.41 -59.72 5.64
CA PRO A 432 -41.33 -58.75 4.53
C PRO A 432 -42.74 -58.52 3.88
N ASP A 433 -42.75 -58.13 2.60
CA ASP A 433 -43.85 -58.12 1.61
C ASP A 433 -44.64 -56.80 1.52
N GLU A 434 -44.32 -55.94 0.54
CA GLU A 434 -44.66 -56.00 -0.88
C GLU A 434 -46.11 -55.54 -1.14
N ILE A 435 -46.25 -54.77 -2.23
CA ILE A 435 -47.46 -54.54 -3.04
C ILE A 435 -48.16 -53.17 -2.87
N ASP A 436 -47.96 -52.39 -3.94
CA ASP A 436 -48.85 -51.48 -4.68
C ASP A 436 -49.25 -50.09 -4.14
N THR A 437 -48.55 -49.10 -4.69
CA THR A 437 -49.07 -47.91 -5.40
C THR A 437 -50.53 -48.00 -5.88
N PRO A 438 -51.33 -46.91 -5.89
CA PRO A 438 -51.20 -45.87 -6.94
C PRO A 438 -51.28 -44.43 -6.38
N VAL A 439 -50.44 -43.49 -6.83
CA VAL A 439 -50.43 -42.85 -8.16
C VAL A 439 -51.54 -41.80 -8.30
N ASN A 440 -51.09 -40.63 -8.78
CA ASN A 440 -51.78 -39.54 -9.46
C ASN A 440 -52.01 -38.23 -8.70
N ASP A 441 -51.65 -37.06 -9.24
CA ASP A 441 -50.79 -36.77 -10.40
C ASP A 441 -50.69 -35.24 -10.57
N ILE A 442 -49.79 -34.87 -11.49
CA ILE A 442 -49.71 -33.61 -12.25
C ILE A 442 -48.86 -32.52 -11.56
N GLU A 443 -47.55 -32.48 -11.87
CA GLU A 443 -46.90 -31.95 -13.10
C GLU A 443 -46.70 -30.43 -12.98
N SER A 444 -45.67 -29.78 -13.50
CA SER A 444 -44.47 -30.05 -14.33
C SER A 444 -43.78 -28.66 -14.39
N HIS A 445 -42.51 -28.41 -14.65
CA HIS A 445 -41.50 -28.89 -15.59
C HIS A 445 -40.14 -28.39 -15.03
N ALA A 446 -39.04 -29.16 -15.02
CA ALA A 446 -38.16 -29.47 -16.16
C ALA A 446 -37.47 -28.20 -16.73
N GLN A 447 -36.17 -28.14 -17.04
CA GLN A 447 -35.16 -29.16 -17.25
C GLN A 447 -33.80 -28.50 -17.59
N TYR A 448 -32.77 -29.35 -17.72
CA TYR A 448 -31.42 -29.20 -18.31
C TYR A 448 -30.30 -28.96 -17.27
N THR A 449 -29.58 -29.98 -16.74
CA THR A 449 -28.75 -31.09 -17.34
C THR A 449 -27.65 -30.58 -18.27
N ASP A 450 -26.44 -31.11 -18.36
CA ASP A 450 -25.67 -32.25 -17.81
C ASP A 450 -24.19 -31.93 -18.20
N THR A 451 -23.10 -32.44 -17.62
CA THR A 451 -22.57 -33.78 -17.93
C THR A 451 -21.28 -34.08 -17.13
N THR A 452 -21.30 -35.24 -16.45
CA THR A 452 -20.28 -36.32 -16.33
C THR A 452 -18.82 -36.07 -15.90
N GLU A 453 -18.52 -36.60 -14.71
CA GLU A 453 -17.59 -37.71 -14.40
C GLU A 453 -16.29 -37.89 -15.21
N ASN A 454 -15.16 -37.96 -14.48
CA ASN A 454 -14.30 -39.15 -14.51
C ASN A 454 -13.53 -39.32 -13.21
N GLN A 455 -13.69 -40.50 -12.60
CA GLN A 455 -12.94 -41.01 -11.48
C GLN A 455 -11.54 -41.46 -11.91
N THR A 456 -10.55 -41.29 -11.05
CA THR A 456 -9.46 -42.27 -10.90
C THR A 456 -8.86 -42.14 -9.50
N GLU A 457 -9.19 -43.09 -8.63
CA GLU A 457 -8.40 -43.43 -7.46
C GLU A 457 -7.17 -44.22 -7.91
N ASP A 458 -5.97 -43.85 -7.44
CA ASP A 458 -4.95 -44.85 -7.15
C ASP A 458 -3.97 -44.35 -6.07
N LYS A 459 -4.07 -44.99 -4.90
CA LYS A 459 -3.01 -45.46 -4.00
C LYS A 459 -1.70 -44.66 -3.90
N LEU A 460 -1.39 -44.22 -2.68
CA LEU A 460 -0.02 -44.30 -2.14
C LEU A 460 -0.04 -44.53 -0.62
N LYS A 461 0.28 -45.77 -0.23
CA LYS A 461 0.68 -46.17 1.12
C LYS A 461 2.12 -45.76 1.38
N ASN A 462 2.38 -45.37 2.63
CA ASN A 462 3.60 -45.60 3.42
C ASN A 462 4.94 -45.04 2.91
N ALA A 463 5.41 -43.99 3.61
CA ALA A 463 6.83 -43.87 3.97
C ALA A 463 6.96 -43.17 5.34
N ARG A 464 7.15 -43.98 6.40
CA ARG A 464 7.85 -43.57 7.62
C ARG A 464 9.34 -43.68 7.34
N VAL A 465 10.12 -42.59 7.44
CA VAL A 465 11.56 -42.69 7.74
C VAL A 465 12.01 -41.49 8.60
N TYR A 466 12.40 -41.84 9.83
CA TYR A 466 13.48 -41.35 10.68
C TYR A 466 14.16 -40.00 10.39
N SER A 467 14.14 -39.14 11.42
CA SER A 467 15.13 -38.11 11.71
C SER A 467 16.46 -38.72 12.15
N PRO A 468 17.61 -38.15 11.74
CA PRO A 468 18.86 -38.26 12.48
C PRO A 468 19.19 -36.94 13.18
N THR A 469 19.25 -37.02 14.51
CA THR A 469 19.84 -36.04 15.42
C THR A 469 21.34 -35.96 15.15
N THR A 470 21.88 -34.76 14.92
CA THR A 470 23.32 -34.51 15.06
C THR A 470 23.53 -33.10 15.61
N HIS A 471 24.04 -33.05 16.85
CA HIS A 471 24.63 -31.85 17.46
C HIS A 471 26.01 -31.59 16.84
N PRO A 472 26.41 -30.33 16.67
CA PRO A 472 27.82 -29.96 16.63
C PRO A 472 28.28 -29.35 17.96
N ASP A 473 29.46 -29.83 18.36
CA ASP A 473 30.24 -29.46 19.53
C ASP A 473 30.55 -27.96 19.67
N LEU A 474 30.54 -27.52 20.93
CA LEU A 474 31.15 -26.28 21.40
C LEU A 474 32.68 -26.44 21.44
N ALA A 475 33.38 -25.47 20.86
CA ALA A 475 34.82 -25.27 21.02
C ALA A 475 35.10 -23.80 21.40
N PRO A 476 36.23 -23.50 22.07
CA PRO A 476 36.22 -22.72 23.30
C PRO A 476 36.64 -21.24 23.16
N LYS A 477 36.26 -20.44 24.17
CA LYS A 477 36.79 -19.09 24.42
C LYS A 477 38.31 -19.11 24.61
N PRO A 478 39.05 -18.14 24.05
CA PRO A 478 40.30 -17.69 24.64
C PRO A 478 40.04 -16.53 25.60
N ASN A 479 40.70 -16.60 26.75
CA ASN A 479 40.71 -15.60 27.79
C ASN A 479 42.11 -14.95 27.82
N ASN A 480 42.11 -13.67 28.22
CA ASN A 480 43.18 -12.92 28.91
C ASN A 480 44.29 -12.13 28.16
N LYS A 481 44.28 -10.83 28.53
CA LYS A 481 45.36 -9.97 29.08
C LYS A 481 46.29 -9.21 28.14
N HIS A 482 46.16 -7.87 28.17
CA HIS A 482 47.15 -6.90 28.70
C HIS A 482 46.58 -5.46 28.53
N SER A 483 46.18 -4.78 29.61
CA SER A 483 46.94 -3.84 30.47
C SER A 483 47.02 -2.40 29.93
N GLU A 484 46.29 -1.53 30.63
CA GLU A 484 46.59 -0.14 31.04
C GLU A 484 47.66 0.67 30.28
N ASN A 485 47.27 1.85 29.81
CA ASN A 485 47.96 3.08 30.22
C ASN A 485 47.04 4.30 30.16
N ILE A 486 47.14 5.10 31.23
CA ILE A 486 46.46 6.35 31.56
C ILE A 486 47.26 7.52 30.98
N THR A 487 46.55 8.57 30.52
CA THR A 487 46.83 10.02 30.74
C THR A 487 45.64 10.76 30.11
N GLU A 488 44.67 11.26 30.89
CA GLU A 488 44.64 12.64 31.42
C GLU A 488 45.06 13.72 30.41
N ASN A 489 44.08 14.46 29.90
CA ASN A 489 44.13 15.92 29.90
C ASN A 489 42.73 16.53 29.83
N SER A 490 42.44 17.29 30.87
CA SER A 490 41.32 18.19 31.11
C SER A 490 41.60 19.59 30.54
N GLY A 491 40.53 20.39 30.39
CA GLY A 491 40.56 21.83 30.09
C GLY A 491 40.00 22.12 28.69
N ASP A 492 39.02 23.00 28.45
CA ASP A 492 38.39 24.01 29.28
C ASP A 492 36.97 24.29 28.77
N LEU A 493 36.07 24.53 29.72
CA LEU A 493 34.82 25.25 29.53
C LEU A 493 35.14 26.75 29.43
N ALA A 494 34.62 27.43 28.41
CA ALA A 494 34.43 28.88 28.48
C ALA A 494 33.13 29.26 27.77
N ASN A 495 32.22 29.79 28.59
CA ASN A 495 31.01 30.51 28.25
C ASN A 495 31.28 31.66 27.27
N ILE A 496 30.37 31.88 26.31
CA ILE A 496 29.98 33.22 25.89
C ILE A 496 28.46 33.21 25.66
N ASP A 497 27.78 33.98 26.50
CA ASP A 497 26.38 34.38 26.40
C ASP A 497 26.21 35.57 25.42
N GLU A 498 24.97 35.68 24.92
CA GLU A 498 24.19 36.91 24.67
C GLU A 498 24.27 37.70 23.33
N TYR A 499 23.09 38.32 23.07
CA TYR A 499 22.57 39.10 21.93
C TYR A 499 22.03 38.29 20.73
N GLY A 500 20.79 38.44 20.25
CA GLY A 500 19.68 39.35 20.60
C GLY A 500 18.62 39.30 19.48
N PHE A 501 17.36 39.48 19.90
CA PHE A 501 16.09 39.61 19.16
C PHE A 501 16.11 40.17 17.72
N ALA A 502 15.20 39.67 16.88
CA ALA A 502 14.07 40.46 16.33
C ALA A 502 13.05 39.54 15.63
N ASP A 503 11.78 39.69 16.04
CA ASP A 503 10.58 39.29 15.32
C ASP A 503 10.38 40.19 14.08
N ASP A 504 9.83 39.60 13.01
CA ASP A 504 8.83 40.18 12.09
C ASP A 504 8.09 39.05 11.36
#